data_AF-A0A956DQ81-F1
#
_entry.id   AF-A0A956DQ81-F1
#
_cell.length_a   1.000
_cell.length_b   1.000
_cell.length_c   1.000
_cell.angle_alpha   90.00
_cell.angle_beta   90.00
_cell.angle_gamma   90.00
#
_symmetry.space_group_name_H-M   'P 1'
#
loop_
_entity.id
_entity.type
_entity.pdbx_description
1 polymer ?
#
loop_
_entity_poly.entity_id
_entity_poly.type
_entity_poly.pdbx_seq_one_letter_code
_entity_poly.pdbx_strand_id
1 'polypeptide(L)'
;MAKWSGWIAVALIAVAFSVPIGQRLLTGKRAAPTSAPTRRHVAIGLVVATLAFLHTLVAIVALGSPSAVAVGDLALAAGGLAFLALTAHTGLGLQLRRPKLPDRVAKRRSHTLTALLICAAVGVHSYLLYGAR
;
A
#
# COMPACT_ATOMS: atom_id res chain seq x y z
N MET A 1 19.85 2.66 1.45
CA MET A 1 18.70 3.56 1.20
C MET A 1 17.39 2.81 1.00
N ALA A 2 17.32 1.82 0.10
CA ALA A 2 16.12 1.01 -0.14
C ALA A 2 15.49 0.41 1.14
N LYS A 3 16.31 -0.11 2.07
CA LYS A 3 15.84 -0.60 3.37
C LYS A 3 14.99 0.44 4.13
N TRP A 4 15.49 1.66 4.27
CA TRP A 4 14.81 2.72 5.03
C TRP A 4 13.57 3.23 4.31
N SER A 5 13.63 3.45 2.98
CA SER A 5 12.45 3.88 2.23
C SER A 5 11.31 2.86 2.28
N GLY A 6 11.63 1.56 2.27
CA GLY A 6 10.65 0.49 2.45
C GLY A 6 9.97 0.52 3.82
N TRP A 7 10.75 0.60 4.90
CA TRP A 7 10.19 0.66 6.26
C TRP A 7 9.36 1.92 6.53
N ILE A 8 9.78 3.07 5.99
CA ILE A 8 8.99 4.31 6.06
C ILE A 8 7.65 4.13 5.35
N ALA A 9 7.64 3.52 4.16
CA ALA A 9 6.40 3.24 3.43
C ALA A 9 5.48 2.29 4.22
N VAL A 10 6.02 1.23 4.84
CA VAL A 10 5.27 0.31 5.71
C VAL A 10 4.63 1.03 6.90
N ALA A 11 5.39 1.89 7.58
CA ALA A 11 4.86 2.68 8.69
C ALA A 11 3.70 3.57 8.24
N LEU A 12 3.83 4.23 7.09
CA LEU A 12 2.77 5.07 6.54
C LEU A 12 1.56 4.26 6.05
N ILE A 13 1.74 3.03 5.55
CA ILE A 13 0.62 2.11 5.27
C ILE A 13 -0.18 1.84 6.54
N ALA A 14 0.51 1.54 7.65
CA ALA A 14 -0.15 1.31 8.94
C ALA A 14 -0.92 2.55 9.43
N VAL A 15 -0.34 3.75 9.27
CA VAL A 15 -1.03 5.01 9.58
C VAL A 15 -2.24 5.23 8.66
N ALA A 16 -2.12 4.98 7.35
CA ALA A 16 -3.25 5.10 6.43
C ALA A 16 -4.39 4.13 6.80
N PHE A 17 -4.06 2.90 7.19
CA PHE A 17 -5.01 1.86 7.59
C PHE A 17 -5.74 2.20 8.90
N SER A 18 -5.06 2.85 9.84
CA SER A 18 -5.66 3.24 11.12
C SER A 18 -6.73 4.32 10.97
N VAL A 19 -6.69 5.17 9.94
CA VAL A 19 -7.68 6.24 9.73
C VAL A 19 -9.13 5.71 9.59
N PRO A 20 -9.47 4.83 8.62
CA PRO A 20 -10.83 4.32 8.50
C PRO A 20 -11.24 3.40 9.67
N ILE A 21 -10.29 2.71 10.30
CA ILE A 21 -10.56 1.87 11.48
C ILE A 21 -10.89 2.72 12.69
N GLY A 22 -10.03 3.70 13.02
CA GLY A 22 -10.23 4.63 14.11
C GLY A 22 -11.55 5.40 13.95
N GLN A 23 -11.87 5.86 12.73
CA GLN A 23 -13.18 6.46 12.47
C GLN A 23 -14.33 5.51 12.83
N ARG A 24 -14.24 4.24 12.44
CA ARG A 24 -15.31 3.26 12.68
C ARG A 24 -15.42 2.90 14.16
N LEU A 25 -14.30 2.78 14.87
CA LEU A 25 -14.28 2.51 16.31
C LEU A 25 -14.83 3.69 17.12
N LEU A 26 -14.45 4.92 16.77
CA LEU A 26 -14.86 6.12 17.51
C LEU A 26 -16.31 6.54 17.24
N THR A 27 -16.82 6.31 16.02
CA THR A 27 -18.15 6.82 15.62
C THR A 27 -19.19 5.74 15.33
N GLY A 28 -18.79 4.47 15.31
CA GLY A 28 -19.63 3.34 14.87
C GLY A 28 -19.97 3.37 13.37
N LYS A 29 -19.58 4.41 12.63
CA LYS A 29 -20.02 4.69 11.26
C LYS A 29 -18.84 4.79 10.29
N ARG A 30 -19.11 4.54 9.01
CA ARG A 30 -18.12 4.77 7.94
C ARG A 30 -18.04 6.25 7.60
N ALA A 31 -16.83 6.74 7.32
CA ALA A 31 -16.61 8.11 6.86
C ALA A 31 -17.38 8.42 5.56
N ALA A 32 -18.00 9.60 5.49
CA ALA A 32 -18.59 10.12 4.26
C ALA A 32 -17.48 10.47 3.25
N PRO A 33 -17.70 10.33 1.93
CA PRO A 33 -16.64 10.48 0.91
C PRO A 33 -15.92 11.84 0.91
N THR A 34 -16.60 12.90 1.35
CA THR A 34 -16.09 14.28 1.39
C THR A 34 -15.55 14.69 2.78
N SER A 35 -15.70 13.82 3.78
CA SER A 35 -15.34 14.10 5.17
C SER A 35 -13.82 14.19 5.40
N ALA A 36 -13.42 14.84 6.49
CA ALA A 36 -12.01 15.00 6.85
C ALA A 36 -11.24 13.67 7.01
N PRO A 37 -11.79 12.61 7.66
CA PRO A 37 -11.13 11.30 7.72
C PRO A 37 -10.82 10.72 6.35
N THR A 38 -11.76 10.78 5.40
CA THR A 38 -11.52 10.31 4.03
C THR A 38 -10.42 11.13 3.34
N ARG A 39 -10.41 12.46 3.51
CA ARG A 39 -9.33 13.30 2.95
C ARG A 39 -7.95 12.94 3.52
N ARG A 40 -7.85 12.73 4.84
CA ARG A 40 -6.60 12.34 5.51
C ARG A 40 -6.11 10.99 5.00
N HIS A 41 -6.98 9.98 4.97
CA HIS A 41 -6.65 8.65 4.46
C HIS A 41 -6.13 8.71 3.00
N VAL A 42 -6.79 9.49 2.14
CA VAL A 42 -6.37 9.67 0.74
C VAL A 42 -5.01 10.39 0.66
N ALA A 43 -4.82 11.46 1.41
CA ALA A 43 -3.55 12.20 1.42
C ALA A 43 -2.38 11.30 1.85
N ILE A 44 -2.54 10.57 2.95
CA ILE A 44 -1.53 9.61 3.43
C ILE A 44 -1.31 8.51 2.38
N GLY A 45 -2.38 7.96 1.80
CA GLY A 45 -2.30 6.94 0.77
C GLY A 45 -1.55 7.39 -0.49
N LEU A 46 -1.70 8.66 -0.90
CA LEU A 46 -0.94 9.23 -2.01
C LEU A 46 0.55 9.38 -1.66
N VAL A 47 0.87 9.82 -0.45
CA VAL A 47 2.27 9.87 0.02
C VAL A 47 2.88 8.46 0.03
N VAL A 48 2.15 7.45 0.51
CA VAL A 48 2.57 6.04 0.44
C VAL A 48 2.82 5.60 -1.00
N ALA A 49 1.90 5.91 -1.92
CA ALA A 49 2.04 5.56 -3.34
C ALA A 49 3.29 6.19 -3.96
N THR A 50 3.55 7.47 -3.69
CA THR A 50 4.77 8.15 -4.14
C THR A 50 6.03 7.50 -3.55
N LEU A 51 6.05 7.20 -2.25
CA LEU A 51 7.21 6.56 -1.62
C LEU A 51 7.44 5.14 -2.12
N ALA A 52 6.38 4.37 -2.37
CA ALA A 52 6.49 3.04 -2.95
C ALA A 52 7.05 3.10 -4.38
N PHE A 53 6.62 4.07 -5.18
CA PHE A 53 7.20 4.33 -6.50
C PHE A 53 8.68 4.74 -6.42
N LEU A 54 9.03 5.65 -5.52
CA LEU A 54 10.44 6.02 -5.32
C LEU A 54 11.27 4.83 -4.81
N HIS A 55 10.68 3.98 -3.96
CA HIS A 55 11.34 2.77 -3.49
C HIS A 55 11.62 1.81 -4.63
N THR A 56 10.70 1.59 -5.57
CA THR A 56 10.97 0.75 -6.75
C THR A 56 12.07 1.33 -7.63
N LEU A 57 12.09 2.66 -7.86
CA LEU A 57 13.17 3.31 -8.62
C LEU A 57 14.55 3.13 -7.95
N VAL A 58 14.63 3.35 -6.64
CA VAL A 58 15.88 3.16 -5.87
C VAL A 58 16.30 1.69 -5.86
N ALA A 59 15.34 0.76 -5.81
CA ALA A 59 15.62 -0.67 -5.83
C ALA A 59 16.20 -1.13 -7.19
N ILE A 60 15.78 -0.52 -8.31
CA ILE A 60 16.33 -0.82 -9.65
C ILE A 60 17.84 -0.58 -9.69
N VAL A 61 18.32 0.52 -9.11
CA VAL A 61 19.76 0.83 -9.03
C VAL A 61 20.53 -0.20 -8.19
N ALA A 62 19.82 -0.95 -7.33
CA ALA A 62 20.39 -1.98 -6.45
C ALA A 62 20.26 -3.41 -6.99
N LEU A 63 19.74 -3.61 -8.21
CA LEU A 63 19.49 -4.93 -8.82
C LEU A 63 20.75 -5.80 -9.04
N GLY A 64 21.95 -5.23 -8.95
CA GLY A 64 23.23 -5.97 -8.99
C GLY A 64 23.87 -6.25 -7.63
N SER A 65 23.24 -5.87 -6.52
CA SER A 65 23.82 -6.08 -5.19
C SER A 65 23.84 -7.57 -4.81
N PRO A 66 24.81 -8.05 -4.00
CA PRO A 66 24.85 -9.44 -3.56
C PRO A 66 23.55 -9.91 -2.89
N SER A 67 22.87 -9.01 -2.18
CA SER A 67 21.55 -9.28 -1.59
C SER A 67 20.43 -9.43 -2.63
N ALA A 68 20.44 -8.65 -3.71
CA ALA A 68 19.43 -8.79 -4.76
C ALA A 68 19.62 -10.11 -5.53
N VAL A 69 20.87 -10.51 -5.75
CA VAL A 69 21.21 -11.79 -6.38
C VAL A 69 20.88 -12.98 -5.46
N ALA A 70 21.18 -12.88 -4.17
CA ALA A 70 21.00 -13.98 -3.21
C ALA A 70 19.51 -14.31 -2.93
N VAL A 71 18.64 -13.30 -2.91
CA VAL A 71 17.21 -13.48 -2.59
C VAL A 71 16.39 -13.84 -3.84
N GLY A 72 16.93 -13.56 -5.03
CA GLY A 72 16.40 -14.01 -6.31
C GLY A 72 15.10 -13.34 -6.76
N ASP A 73 14.61 -13.79 -7.92
CA ASP A 73 13.45 -13.23 -8.63
C ASP A 73 12.16 -13.21 -7.81
N LEU A 74 12.03 -14.09 -6.80
CA LEU A 74 10.79 -14.24 -6.03
C LEU A 74 10.53 -13.05 -5.09
N ALA A 75 11.57 -12.51 -4.44
CA ALA A 75 11.40 -11.30 -3.63
C ALA A 75 11.06 -10.10 -4.52
N LEU A 76 11.71 -9.98 -5.68
CA LEU A 76 11.42 -8.92 -6.64
C LEU A 76 9.99 -9.06 -7.19
N ALA A 77 9.54 -10.28 -7.51
CA ALA A 77 8.19 -10.56 -7.96
C ALA A 77 7.14 -10.18 -6.89
N ALA A 78 7.38 -10.53 -5.61
CA ALA A 78 6.50 -10.13 -4.51
C ALA A 78 6.44 -8.60 -4.35
N GLY A 79 7.58 -7.91 -4.46
CA GLY A 79 7.64 -6.45 -4.43
C GLY A 79 6.91 -5.79 -5.61
N GLY A 80 7.09 -6.34 -6.82
CA GLY A 80 6.38 -5.91 -8.02
C GLY A 80 4.87 -6.09 -7.90
N LEU A 81 4.41 -7.25 -7.40
CA LEU A 81 3.00 -7.52 -7.14
C LEU A 81 2.41 -6.53 -6.13
N ALA A 82 3.14 -6.23 -5.05
CA ALA A 82 2.73 -5.23 -4.07
C ALA A 82 2.55 -3.84 -4.72
N PHE A 83 3.48 -3.43 -5.58
CA PHE A 83 3.42 -2.14 -6.27
C PHE A 83 2.25 -2.05 -7.27
N LEU A 84 2.01 -3.10 -8.04
CA LEU A 84 0.85 -3.18 -8.95
C LEU A 84 -0.47 -3.14 -8.16
N ALA A 85 -0.57 -3.91 -7.07
CA ALA A 85 -1.73 -3.90 -6.20
C ALA A 85 -1.96 -2.51 -5.57
N LEU A 86 -0.90 -1.80 -5.16
CA LEU A 86 -0.96 -0.44 -4.65
C LEU A 86 -1.45 0.58 -5.69
N THR A 87 -1.03 0.41 -6.94
CA THR A 87 -1.50 1.25 -8.06
C THR A 87 -3.01 1.05 -8.28
N ALA A 88 -3.47 -0.20 -8.33
CA ALA A 88 -4.90 -0.53 -8.41
C ALA A 88 -5.68 -0.01 -7.19
N HIS A 89 -5.13 -0.17 -5.99
CA HIS A 89 -5.71 0.29 -4.73
C HIS A 89 -5.91 1.81 -4.72
N THR A 90 -4.92 2.56 -5.20
CA THR A 90 -4.96 4.02 -5.32
C THR A 90 -6.07 4.45 -6.28
N GLY A 91 -6.15 3.84 -7.47
CA GLY A 91 -7.21 4.11 -8.44
C GLY A 91 -8.61 3.86 -7.87
N LEU A 92 -8.80 2.72 -7.20
CA LEU A 92 -10.07 2.39 -6.52
C LEU A 92 -10.41 3.40 -5.40
N GLY A 93 -9.41 3.78 -4.60
CA GLY A 93 -9.58 4.76 -3.52
C GLY A 93 -10.05 6.12 -4.04
N LEU A 94 -9.46 6.60 -5.14
CA LEU A 94 -9.87 7.85 -5.78
C LEU A 94 -11.29 7.77 -6.36
N GLN A 95 -11.66 6.66 -6.98
CA GLN A 95 -13.04 6.44 -7.47
C GLN A 95 -14.05 6.47 -6.31
N LEU A 96 -13.73 5.87 -5.16
CA LEU A 96 -14.58 5.84 -3.97
C LEU A 96 -14.88 7.21 -3.37
N ARG A 97 -14.14 8.27 -3.75
CA ARG A 97 -14.44 9.65 -3.34
C ARG A 97 -15.67 10.24 -4.04
N ARG A 98 -16.05 9.72 -5.21
CA ARG A 98 -17.22 10.22 -5.97
C ARG A 98 -18.50 9.94 -5.17
N PRO A 99 -19.32 10.94 -4.78
CA PRO A 99 -20.50 10.71 -3.94
C PRO A 99 -21.53 9.74 -4.53
N LYS A 100 -21.83 9.86 -5.83
CA LYS A 100 -22.86 9.08 -6.56
C LYS A 100 -22.28 7.89 -7.34
N LEU A 101 -21.33 7.16 -6.76
CA LEU A 101 -20.72 5.99 -7.39
C LEU A 101 -21.69 4.78 -7.40
N PRO A 102 -22.13 4.27 -8.57
CA PRO A 102 -23.18 3.23 -8.66
C PRO A 102 -22.78 1.89 -8.03
N ASP A 103 -21.54 1.44 -8.24
CA ASP A 103 -21.01 0.15 -7.79
C ASP A 103 -20.17 0.26 -6.50
N ARG A 104 -20.48 1.27 -5.66
CA ARG A 104 -19.65 1.64 -4.49
C ARG A 104 -19.34 0.46 -3.56
N VAL A 105 -20.30 -0.42 -3.29
CA VAL A 105 -20.09 -1.56 -2.38
C VAL A 105 -19.07 -2.53 -2.95
N ALA A 106 -19.18 -2.88 -4.22
CA ALA A 106 -18.22 -3.73 -4.91
C ALA A 106 -16.82 -3.09 -4.92
N LYS A 107 -16.71 -1.81 -5.29
CA LYS A 107 -15.42 -1.09 -5.26
C LYS A 107 -14.80 -1.02 -3.87
N ARG A 108 -15.60 -0.89 -2.80
CA ARG A 108 -15.09 -0.93 -1.42
C ARG A 108 -14.53 -2.30 -1.06
N ARG A 109 -15.19 -3.39 -1.49
CA ARG A 109 -14.68 -4.75 -1.32
C ARG A 109 -13.37 -4.93 -2.06
N SER A 110 -13.30 -4.54 -3.34
CA SER A 110 -12.06 -4.57 -4.13
C SER A 110 -10.94 -3.72 -3.52
N HIS A 111 -11.27 -2.55 -2.98
CA HIS A 111 -10.29 -1.68 -2.31
C HIS A 111 -9.76 -2.32 -1.01
N THR A 112 -10.61 -3.08 -0.30
CA THR A 112 -10.19 -3.83 0.89
C THR A 112 -9.33 -5.04 0.50
N LEU A 113 -9.74 -5.79 -0.53
CA LEU A 113 -8.98 -6.93 -1.06
C LEU A 113 -7.59 -6.52 -1.55
N THR A 114 -7.49 -5.41 -2.28
CA THR A 114 -6.19 -4.87 -2.71
C THR A 114 -5.33 -4.45 -1.53
N ALA A 115 -5.90 -3.87 -0.46
CA ALA A 115 -5.14 -3.59 0.76
C ALA A 115 -4.58 -4.86 1.42
N LEU A 116 -5.39 -5.92 1.54
CA LEU A 116 -4.95 -7.20 2.08
C LEU A 116 -3.84 -7.83 1.22
N LEU A 117 -4.00 -7.76 -0.12
CA LEU A 117 -2.99 -8.25 -1.07
C LEU A 117 -1.67 -7.48 -0.94
N ILE A 118 -1.71 -6.15 -0.79
CA ILE A 118 -0.52 -5.33 -0.54
C ILE A 118 0.16 -5.78 0.75
N CYS A 119 -0.58 -5.92 1.86
CA CYS A 119 0.00 -6.36 3.12
C CYS A 119 0.65 -7.74 3.01
N ALA A 120 -0.01 -8.70 2.36
CA ALA A 120 0.54 -10.03 2.16
C ALA A 120 1.80 -9.99 1.28
N ALA A 121 1.75 -9.30 0.13
CA ALA A 121 2.87 -9.21 -0.80
C ALA A 121 4.07 -8.47 -0.19
N VAL A 122 3.84 -7.37 0.54
CA VAL A 122 4.90 -6.65 1.28
C VAL A 122 5.49 -7.52 2.39
N GLY A 123 4.65 -8.28 3.10
CA GLY A 123 5.09 -9.23 4.13
C GLY A 123 6.00 -10.31 3.55
N VAL A 124 5.57 -10.95 2.45
CA VAL A 124 6.38 -11.95 1.72
C VAL A 124 7.66 -11.33 1.17
N HIS A 125 7.59 -10.18 0.51
CA HIS A 125 8.75 -9.46 -0.02
C HIS A 125 9.79 -9.19 1.09
N SER A 126 9.33 -8.68 2.24
CA SER A 126 10.21 -8.38 3.38
C SER A 126 10.77 -9.65 4.01
N TYR A 127 9.96 -10.69 4.19
CA TYR A 127 10.39 -11.97 4.72
C TYR A 127 11.46 -12.61 3.85
N LEU A 128 11.28 -12.65 2.54
CA LEU A 128 12.29 -13.20 1.62
C LEU A 128 13.59 -12.38 1.69
N LEU A 129 13.50 -11.05 1.70
CA LEU A 129 14.68 -10.18 1.76
C LEU A 129 15.50 -10.28 3.06
N TYR A 130 14.85 -10.51 4.20
CA TYR A 130 15.50 -10.50 5.52
C TYR A 130 15.63 -11.87 6.17
N GLY A 131 14.79 -12.83 5.81
CA GLY A 131 14.76 -14.20 6.32
C GLY A 131 15.63 -15.18 5.54
N ALA A 132 16.15 -14.79 4.38
CA ALA A 132 17.18 -15.55 3.65
C ALA A 132 18.62 -15.28 4.16
N ARG A 133 18.75 -14.72 5.37
CA ARG A 133 20.01 -14.52 6.10
C ARG A 133 20.09 -15.52 7.25
#